data_AF-A0A7V6KR64-F1
#
_entry.id   AF-A0A7V6KR64-F1
#
_cell.length_a   1.000
_cell.length_b   1.000
_cell.length_c   1.000
_cell.angle_alpha   90.00
_cell.angle_beta   90.00
_cell.angle_gamma   90.00
#
_symmetry.space_group_name_H-M   'P 1'
#
loop_
_entity.id
_entity.type
_entity.pdbx_description
1 polymer ?
#
loop_
_entity_poly.entity_id
_entity_poly.type
_entity_poly.pdbx_seq_one_letter_code
_entity_poly.pdbx_strand_id
1 'polypeptide(L)'
;MNVLDHLRKIYNSFFNIPNIPWDLKDINEPIALHISDTPVSYHSFIYRVLEELKPDYLIHTGDLVDNIKMEFNPQLKDAYDTRVFSFIKHLEALPLEDIFLVIGNHDDLEIIKSYSKKIKIIEEGSTITLGNTKVNLAHHPWNLRGEGKYNLFGHNFKEIPQFNGQIFLNGLNKMHVILLNSDRVVSIDYPYGINQDRKMHSRNF
;
A
#
# COMPACT_ATOMS: atom_id res chain seq x y z
N MET A 1 -22.98 -8.37 11.45
CA MET A 1 -21.63 -8.88 11.81
C MET A 1 -21.76 -9.49 13.19
N ASN A 2 -21.42 -10.77 13.39
CA ASN A 2 -21.60 -11.44 14.68
C ASN A 2 -20.51 -10.97 15.67
N VAL A 3 -20.80 -10.96 16.98
CA VAL A 3 -19.85 -10.63 18.06
C VAL A 3 -18.57 -11.47 17.94
N LEU A 4 -18.70 -12.74 17.56
CA LEU A 4 -17.57 -13.64 17.30
C LEU A 4 -16.67 -13.17 16.16
N ASP A 5 -17.23 -12.64 15.07
CA ASP A 5 -16.45 -12.10 13.94
C ASP A 5 -15.68 -10.86 14.36
N HIS A 6 -16.28 -10.03 15.21
CA HIS A 6 -15.65 -8.83 15.74
C HIS A 6 -14.48 -9.18 16.67
N LEU A 7 -14.67 -10.12 17.60
CA LEU A 7 -13.61 -10.61 18.48
C LEU A 7 -12.46 -11.26 17.69
N ARG A 8 -12.78 -12.04 16.66
CA ARG A 8 -11.78 -12.64 15.76
C ARG A 8 -10.98 -11.58 15.01
N LYS A 9 -11.62 -10.52 14.52
CA LYS A 9 -10.92 -9.39 13.86
C LYS A 9 -9.96 -8.70 14.82
N ILE A 10 -10.38 -8.44 16.06
CA ILE A 10 -9.52 -7.82 17.08
C ILE A 10 -8.33 -8.73 17.40
N TYR A 11 -8.57 -10.02 17.62
CA TYR A 11 -7.51 -11.00 17.87
C TYR A 11 -6.51 -11.02 16.70
N ASN A 12 -6.99 -11.21 15.48
CA ASN A 12 -6.14 -11.26 14.28
C ASN A 12 -5.32 -9.98 14.10
N SER A 13 -5.94 -8.81 14.34
CA SER A 13 -5.28 -7.51 14.30
C SER A 13 -4.18 -7.38 15.36
N PHE A 14 -4.38 -7.94 16.56
CA PHE A 14 -3.38 -7.94 17.63
C PHE A 14 -2.20 -8.90 17.34
N PHE A 15 -2.48 -10.03 16.69
CA PHE A 15 -1.47 -11.05 16.38
C PHE A 15 -0.86 -10.94 14.98
N ASN A 16 -1.08 -9.81 14.28
CA ASN A 16 -0.61 -9.58 12.91
C ASN A 16 -0.96 -10.74 11.96
N ILE A 17 -2.20 -11.22 12.07
CA ILE A 17 -2.78 -12.23 11.18
C ILE A 17 -3.69 -11.49 10.19
N PRO A 18 -3.38 -11.53 8.88
CA PRO A 18 -4.25 -10.94 7.87
C PRO A 18 -5.67 -11.48 7.97
N ASN A 19 -6.66 -10.59 7.99
CA ASN A 19 -8.06 -10.98 7.89
C ASN A 19 -8.52 -10.80 6.44
N ILE A 20 -8.02 -11.66 5.55
CA ILE A 20 -8.41 -11.68 4.14
C ILE A 20 -9.83 -12.25 4.03
N PRO A 21 -10.79 -11.50 3.46
CA PRO A 21 -12.15 -11.99 3.25
C PRO A 21 -12.17 -13.29 2.44
N TRP A 22 -13.02 -14.25 2.84
CA TRP A 22 -13.08 -15.59 2.23
C TRP A 22 -13.40 -15.57 0.74
N ASP A 23 -14.21 -14.61 0.32
CA ASP A 23 -14.57 -14.37 -1.08
C ASP A 23 -13.40 -13.86 -1.92
N LEU A 24 -12.24 -13.55 -1.33
CA LEU A 24 -10.99 -13.31 -2.05
C LEU A 24 -10.18 -14.59 -2.33
N LYS A 25 -10.49 -15.72 -1.67
CA LYS A 25 -9.66 -16.94 -1.75
C LYS A 25 -9.90 -17.78 -3.01
N ASP A 26 -11.09 -17.66 -3.59
CA ASP A 26 -11.52 -18.41 -4.79
C ASP A 26 -11.69 -17.49 -6.02
N ILE A 27 -10.97 -16.36 -6.04
CA ILE A 27 -11.01 -15.41 -7.16
C ILE A 27 -10.32 -16.01 -8.39
N ASN A 28 -10.99 -15.90 -9.54
CA ASN A 28 -10.44 -16.27 -10.84
C ASN A 28 -10.45 -15.06 -11.80
N GLU A 29 -9.88 -13.96 -11.35
CA GLU A 29 -9.62 -12.76 -12.16
C GLU A 29 -8.36 -12.06 -11.65
N PRO A 30 -7.72 -11.22 -12.49
CA PRO A 30 -6.56 -10.47 -12.07
C PRO A 30 -6.87 -9.49 -10.94
N ILE A 31 -6.00 -9.44 -9.93
CA ILE A 31 -6.15 -8.57 -8.77
C ILE A 31 -4.93 -7.65 -8.58
N ALA A 32 -5.22 -6.41 -8.22
CA ALA A 32 -4.21 -5.45 -7.81
C ALA A 32 -4.31 -5.18 -6.31
N LEU A 33 -3.20 -5.27 -5.58
CA LEU A 33 -3.10 -4.86 -4.20
C LEU A 33 -2.48 -3.47 -4.10
N HIS A 34 -3.18 -2.54 -3.46
CA HIS A 34 -2.69 -1.20 -3.13
C HIS A 34 -2.39 -1.08 -1.64
N ILE A 35 -1.17 -0.62 -1.32
CA ILE A 35 -0.68 -0.33 0.03
C ILE A 35 0.08 1.01 0.05
N SER A 36 0.30 1.57 1.24
CA SER A 36 1.05 2.82 1.42
C SER A 36 1.64 2.94 2.81
N ASP A 37 2.67 3.77 2.96
CA ASP A 37 3.23 4.24 4.23
C ASP A 37 3.52 3.07 5.19
N THR A 38 4.53 2.26 4.87
CA THR A 38 4.75 0.95 5.52
C THR A 38 5.93 0.99 6.50
N PRO A 39 5.68 1.08 7.82
CA PRO A 39 6.74 0.97 8.81
C PRO A 39 7.29 -0.46 8.88
N VAL A 40 8.57 -0.59 9.23
CA VAL A 40 9.31 -1.86 9.23
C VAL A 40 8.67 -2.95 10.09
N SER A 41 8.10 -2.59 11.23
CA SER A 41 7.40 -3.51 12.13
C SER A 41 6.24 -4.25 11.45
N TYR A 42 5.68 -3.69 10.37
CA TYR A 42 4.53 -4.22 9.65
C TYR A 42 4.89 -4.90 8.32
N HIS A 43 6.16 -4.91 7.91
CA HIS A 43 6.59 -5.62 6.70
C HIS A 43 6.22 -7.10 6.75
N SER A 44 6.38 -7.76 7.90
CA SER A 44 6.00 -9.17 8.07
C SER A 44 4.50 -9.43 7.86
N PHE A 45 3.63 -8.49 8.24
CA PHE A 45 2.20 -8.58 8.00
C PHE A 45 1.90 -8.45 6.51
N ILE A 46 2.54 -7.48 5.84
CA ILE A 46 2.40 -7.27 4.39
C ILE A 46 2.85 -8.51 3.61
N TYR A 47 3.95 -9.14 4.00
CA TYR A 47 4.41 -10.37 3.36
C TYR A 47 3.37 -11.48 3.46
N ARG A 48 2.75 -11.67 4.63
CA ARG A 48 1.65 -12.65 4.79
C ARG A 48 0.45 -12.32 3.92
N VAL A 49 0.08 -11.04 3.80
CA VAL A 49 -0.99 -10.61 2.89
C VAL A 49 -0.64 -10.99 1.45
N LEU A 50 0.59 -10.69 1.00
CA LEU A 50 1.04 -10.99 -0.35
C LEU A 50 1.10 -12.50 -0.63
N GLU A 51 1.56 -13.31 0.33
CA GLU A 51 1.65 -14.77 0.21
C GLU A 51 0.27 -15.45 0.17
N GLU A 52 -0.70 -14.94 0.94
CA GLU A 52 -2.06 -15.48 0.99
C GLU A 52 -2.90 -14.99 -0.19
N LEU A 53 -2.80 -13.70 -0.55
CA LEU A 53 -3.58 -13.09 -1.63
C LEU A 53 -3.02 -13.41 -3.02
N LYS A 54 -1.68 -13.48 -3.15
CA LYS A 54 -0.95 -13.68 -4.41
C LYS A 54 -1.44 -12.76 -5.54
N PRO A 55 -1.38 -11.43 -5.37
CA PRO A 55 -1.89 -10.54 -6.39
C PRO A 55 -1.07 -10.56 -7.67
N ASP A 56 -1.67 -10.22 -8.81
CA ASP A 56 -0.93 -10.04 -10.06
C ASP A 56 -0.12 -8.74 -10.01
N TYR A 57 -0.71 -7.69 -9.45
CA TYR A 57 -0.11 -6.37 -9.36
C TYR A 57 0.04 -5.90 -7.92
N LEU A 58 1.20 -5.34 -7.59
CA LEU A 58 1.39 -4.59 -6.34
C LEU A 58 1.61 -3.11 -6.64
N ILE A 59 0.88 -2.24 -5.94
CA ILE A 59 1.01 -0.80 -6.04
C ILE A 59 1.33 -0.26 -4.65
N HIS A 60 2.49 0.36 -4.49
CA HIS A 60 2.88 1.04 -3.27
C HIS A 60 2.96 2.55 -3.51
N THR A 61 2.12 3.32 -2.82
CA THR A 61 2.08 4.78 -2.98
C THR A 61 3.02 5.50 -2.03
N GLY A 62 4.28 5.09 -1.95
CA GLY A 62 5.34 5.77 -1.19
C GLY A 62 5.47 5.43 0.28
N ASP A 63 6.60 5.85 0.84
CA ASP A 63 7.07 5.65 2.21
C ASP A 63 7.23 4.16 2.56
N LEU A 64 8.22 3.52 1.94
CA LEU A 64 8.51 2.07 2.09
C LEU A 64 8.98 1.66 3.48
N VAL A 65 9.48 2.62 4.26
CA VAL A 65 10.03 2.44 5.62
C VAL A 65 9.57 3.61 6.49
N ASP A 66 8.25 3.75 6.62
CA ASP A 66 7.62 4.98 7.11
C ASP A 66 8.01 5.40 8.55
N ASN A 67 8.42 4.44 9.40
CA ASN A 67 8.90 4.77 10.75
C ASN A 67 10.24 5.54 10.73
N ILE A 68 10.98 5.51 9.62
CA ILE A 68 12.18 6.32 9.37
C ILE A 68 11.78 7.55 8.55
N LYS A 69 11.44 8.62 9.27
CA LYS A 69 11.01 9.90 8.70
C LYS A 69 12.19 10.70 8.15
N MET A 70 12.75 10.27 7.01
CA MET A 70 13.98 10.85 6.42
C MET A 70 13.83 12.31 6.05
N GLU A 71 12.64 12.75 5.63
CA GLU A 71 12.35 14.17 5.36
C GLU A 71 12.77 15.08 6.53
N PHE A 72 12.46 14.65 7.76
CA PHE A 72 12.79 15.40 8.97
C PHE A 72 14.13 14.97 9.59
N ASN A 73 14.66 13.80 9.20
CA ASN A 73 15.85 13.21 9.79
C ASN A 73 16.78 12.60 8.72
N PRO A 74 17.42 13.41 7.86
CA PRO A 74 18.28 12.91 6.79
C PRO A 74 19.45 12.05 7.28
N GLN A 75 19.89 12.24 8.52
CA GLN A 75 20.92 11.44 9.18
C GLN A 75 20.54 9.97 9.39
N LEU A 76 19.27 9.60 9.21
CA LEU A 76 18.80 8.21 9.31
C LEU A 76 18.94 7.44 7.98
N LYS A 77 19.60 8.02 6.97
CA LYS A 77 19.77 7.42 5.63
C LYS A 77 20.34 6.00 5.68
N ASP A 78 21.37 5.74 6.49
CA ASP A 78 21.96 4.39 6.59
C ASP A 78 21.00 3.36 7.19
N ALA A 79 20.18 3.81 8.14
CA ALA A 79 19.14 2.98 8.74
C ALA A 79 18.01 2.71 7.74
N TYR A 80 17.62 3.70 6.95
CA TYR A 80 16.67 3.53 5.85
C TYR A 80 17.20 2.54 4.81
N ASP A 81 18.44 2.75 4.34
CA ASP A 81 19.12 1.95 3.32
C ASP A 81 19.06 0.46 3.63
N THR A 82 19.49 0.10 4.85
CA THR A 82 19.49 -1.29 5.32
C THR A 82 18.09 -1.91 5.32
N ARG A 83 17.06 -1.14 5.68
CA ARG A 83 15.69 -1.65 5.85
C ARG A 83 14.94 -1.73 4.52
N VAL A 84 15.08 -0.70 3.67
CA VAL A 84 14.44 -0.66 2.36
C VAL A 84 15.02 -1.73 1.44
N PHE A 85 16.32 -2.02 1.55
CA PHE A 85 16.95 -3.15 0.86
C PHE A 85 16.21 -4.47 1.11
N SER A 86 15.98 -4.80 2.39
CA SER A 86 15.30 -6.05 2.75
C SER A 86 13.87 -6.09 2.24
N PHE A 87 13.16 -4.96 2.26
CA PHE A 87 11.79 -4.86 1.80
C PHE A 87 11.70 -5.06 0.27
N ILE A 88 12.48 -4.30 -0.50
CA ILE A 88 12.55 -4.41 -1.96
C ILE A 88 12.92 -5.84 -2.38
N LYS A 89 13.93 -6.44 -1.75
CA LYS A 89 14.35 -7.81 -2.08
C LYS A 89 13.25 -8.84 -1.87
N HIS A 90 12.46 -8.68 -0.81
CA HIS A 90 11.34 -9.58 -0.56
C HIS A 90 10.23 -9.38 -1.60
N LEU A 91 9.86 -8.12 -1.89
CA LEU A 91 8.83 -7.83 -2.90
C LEU A 91 9.18 -8.40 -4.28
N GLU A 92 10.42 -8.23 -4.73
CA GLU A 92 10.86 -8.69 -6.06
C GLU A 92 11.06 -10.22 -6.17
N ALA A 93 11.12 -10.92 -5.04
CA ALA A 93 11.18 -12.38 -4.99
C ALA A 93 9.81 -13.04 -5.20
N LEU A 94 8.72 -12.28 -5.01
CA LEU A 94 7.37 -12.77 -5.22
C LEU A 94 7.05 -12.90 -6.73
N PRO A 95 6.18 -13.85 -7.11
CA PRO A 95 5.79 -14.08 -8.50
C PRO A 95 4.69 -13.10 -8.94
N LEU A 96 4.93 -11.80 -8.78
CA LEU A 96 4.04 -10.72 -9.24
C LEU A 96 4.30 -10.46 -10.73
N GLU A 97 3.26 -10.07 -11.48
CA GLU A 97 3.43 -9.59 -12.86
C GLU A 97 4.19 -8.26 -12.84
N ASP A 98 3.73 -7.31 -12.03
CA ASP A 98 4.37 -6.01 -11.88
C ASP A 98 4.27 -5.45 -10.46
N ILE A 99 5.29 -4.67 -10.10
CA ILE A 99 5.33 -3.87 -8.88
C ILE A 99 5.49 -2.41 -9.27
N PHE A 100 4.52 -1.58 -8.92
CA PHE A 100 4.52 -0.14 -9.16
C PHE A 100 4.79 0.59 -7.85
N LEU A 101 5.75 1.51 -7.87
CA LEU A 101 6.13 2.29 -6.72
C LEU A 101 6.10 3.78 -7.04
N VAL A 102 5.30 4.53 -6.31
CA VAL A 102 5.43 5.99 -6.23
C VAL A 102 6.35 6.31 -5.06
N ILE A 103 7.23 7.29 -5.22
CA ILE A 103 8.18 7.69 -4.16
C ILE A 103 7.46 8.61 -3.16
N GLY A 104 7.59 8.30 -1.86
CA GLY A 104 7.08 9.16 -0.79
C GLY A 104 8.07 10.22 -0.33
N ASN A 105 7.64 11.16 0.51
CA ASN A 105 8.50 12.22 1.04
C ASN A 105 9.57 11.68 2.02
N HIS A 106 9.39 10.46 2.56
CA HIS A 106 10.37 9.79 3.42
C HIS A 106 11.21 8.75 2.69
N ASP A 107 11.05 8.61 1.38
CA ASP A 107 11.85 7.70 0.56
C ASP A 107 13.09 8.38 -0.05
N ASP A 108 14.10 7.57 -0.37
CA ASP A 108 15.25 8.02 -1.15
C ASP A 108 15.28 7.30 -2.50
N LEU A 109 15.01 8.07 -3.56
CA LEU A 109 14.88 7.55 -4.93
C LEU A 109 16.14 6.81 -5.39
N GLU A 110 17.33 7.33 -5.08
CA GLU A 110 18.58 6.77 -5.59
C GLU A 110 18.92 5.44 -4.88
N ILE A 111 18.67 5.35 -3.56
CA ILE A 111 18.75 4.08 -2.83
C ILE A 111 17.77 3.06 -3.43
N ILE A 112 16.50 3.45 -3.61
CA ILE A 112 15.48 2.54 -4.16
C ILE A 112 15.89 2.03 -5.54
N LYS A 113 16.32 2.92 -6.44
CA LYS A 113 16.80 2.56 -7.78
C LYS A 113 17.98 1.59 -7.73
N SER A 114 18.90 1.75 -6.78
CA SER A 114 20.07 0.88 -6.66
C SER A 114 19.72 -0.58 -6.34
N TYR A 115 18.58 -0.82 -5.69
CA TYR A 115 18.13 -2.16 -5.29
C TYR A 115 17.06 -2.76 -6.18
N SER A 116 16.28 -1.91 -6.84
CA SER A 116 15.17 -2.27 -7.71
C SER A 116 15.69 -2.83 -9.02
N LYS A 117 15.23 -4.04 -9.36
CA LYS A 117 15.46 -4.72 -10.64
C LYS A 117 14.17 -4.89 -11.44
N LYS A 118 13.04 -5.01 -10.77
CA LYS A 118 11.71 -5.27 -11.33
C LYS A 118 10.69 -4.18 -10.97
N ILE A 119 10.92 -3.43 -9.88
CA ILE A 119 10.01 -2.36 -9.48
C ILE A 119 9.99 -1.25 -10.54
N LYS A 120 8.79 -0.91 -11.01
CA LYS A 120 8.51 0.22 -11.89
C LYS A 120 8.28 1.46 -11.02
N ILE A 121 9.25 2.36 -10.98
CA ILE A 121 9.13 3.63 -10.28
C ILE A 121 8.27 4.58 -11.11
N ILE A 122 7.21 5.11 -10.52
CA ILE A 122 6.19 5.93 -11.16
C ILE A 122 6.20 7.34 -10.58
N GLU A 123 6.14 8.34 -11.45
CA GLU A 123 6.02 9.75 -11.05
C GLU A 123 4.61 10.04 -10.50
N GLU A 124 4.53 10.89 -9.48
CA GLU A 124 3.23 11.32 -8.94
C GLU A 124 2.36 11.99 -10.00
N GLY A 125 1.07 11.66 -10.00
CA GLY A 125 0.11 12.15 -10.98
C GLY A 125 0.07 11.36 -12.29
N SER A 126 0.89 10.30 -12.40
CA SER A 126 0.85 9.40 -13.55
C SER A 126 -0.38 8.49 -13.53
N THR A 127 -0.81 8.09 -14.73
CA THR A 127 -1.81 7.04 -14.94
C THR A 127 -1.11 5.80 -15.49
N ILE A 128 -1.32 4.65 -14.85
CA ILE A 128 -0.95 3.34 -15.39
C ILE A 128 -2.19 2.58 -15.85
N THR A 129 -1.98 1.52 -16.62
CA THR A 129 -3.05 0.61 -17.07
C THR A 129 -2.76 -0.79 -16.55
N LEU A 130 -3.74 -1.37 -15.87
CA LEU A 130 -3.72 -2.76 -15.39
C LEU A 130 -4.83 -3.52 -16.12
N GLY A 131 -4.47 -4.40 -17.06
CA GLY A 131 -5.42 -4.97 -18.00
C GLY A 131 -6.14 -3.89 -18.82
N ASN A 132 -7.44 -3.71 -18.61
CA ASN A 132 -8.25 -2.66 -19.24
C ASN A 132 -8.55 -1.47 -18.31
N THR A 133 -8.01 -1.49 -17.10
CA THR A 133 -8.34 -0.54 -16.03
C THR A 133 -7.27 0.53 -15.88
N LYS A 134 -7.67 1.80 -16.02
CA LYS A 134 -6.79 2.96 -15.79
C LYS A 134 -6.75 3.31 -14.31
N VAL A 135 -5.55 3.46 -13.77
CA VAL A 135 -5.29 3.74 -12.36
C VAL A 135 -4.35 4.94 -12.24
N ASN A 136 -4.80 5.98 -11.54
CA ASN A 136 -4.01 7.16 -11.24
C ASN A 136 -3.25 6.96 -9.93
N LEU A 137 -1.98 7.34 -9.89
CA LEU A 137 -1.10 7.11 -8.75
C LEU A 137 -0.48 8.42 -8.26
N ALA A 138 -0.49 8.64 -6.95
CA ALA A 138 0.33 9.66 -6.31
C ALA A 138 0.65 9.22 -4.88
N HIS A 139 1.72 9.73 -4.27
CA HIS A 139 1.87 9.62 -2.82
C HIS A 139 1.01 10.69 -2.14
N HIS A 140 1.12 11.93 -2.63
CA HIS A 140 0.34 13.04 -2.11
C HIS A 140 -1.03 13.17 -2.80
N PRO A 141 -2.15 13.28 -2.06
CA PRO A 141 -3.49 13.35 -2.67
C PRO A 141 -3.69 14.56 -3.59
N TRP A 142 -3.00 15.68 -3.36
CA TRP A 142 -3.11 16.88 -4.21
C TRP A 142 -2.33 16.78 -5.54
N ASN A 143 -1.47 15.77 -5.67
CA ASN A 143 -0.74 15.48 -6.91
C ASN A 143 -1.46 14.45 -7.79
N LEU A 144 -2.60 13.89 -7.35
CA LEU A 144 -3.44 13.06 -8.21
C LEU A 144 -3.92 13.87 -9.43
N ARG A 145 -3.79 13.26 -10.62
CA ARG A 145 -4.19 13.82 -11.92
C ARG A 145 -4.78 12.70 -12.79
N GLY A 146 -5.49 13.10 -13.85
CA GLY A 146 -6.05 12.19 -14.84
C GLY A 146 -7.48 11.73 -14.54
N GLU A 147 -8.02 10.88 -15.42
CA GLU A 147 -9.41 10.40 -15.41
C GLU A 147 -9.49 8.87 -15.22
N GLY A 148 -8.51 8.29 -14.54
CA GLY A 148 -8.51 6.88 -14.14
C GLY A 148 -9.71 6.55 -13.25
N LYS A 149 -10.17 5.30 -13.34
CA LYS A 149 -11.28 4.80 -12.52
C LYS A 149 -10.90 4.75 -11.04
N TYR A 150 -9.68 4.27 -10.77
CA TYR A 150 -9.13 4.20 -9.42
C TYR A 150 -8.03 5.25 -9.25
N ASN A 151 -8.07 5.95 -8.13
CA ASN A 151 -7.12 6.99 -7.76
C ASN A 151 -6.48 6.61 -6.44
N LEU A 152 -5.24 6.14 -6.49
CA LEU A 152 -4.53 5.52 -5.37
C LEU A 152 -3.55 6.52 -4.77
N PHE A 153 -3.62 6.72 -3.45
CA PHE A 153 -2.76 7.65 -2.73
C PHE A 153 -2.50 7.25 -1.27
N GLY A 154 -1.62 7.99 -0.59
CA GLY A 154 -1.26 7.78 0.83
C GLY A 154 -1.01 9.09 1.55
N HIS A 155 0.12 9.15 2.27
CA HIS A 155 0.69 10.35 2.91
C HIS A 155 -0.08 10.91 4.12
N ASN A 156 -1.41 11.01 4.05
CA ASN A 156 -2.23 11.51 5.16
C ASN A 156 -3.62 10.85 5.18
N PHE A 157 -4.36 11.02 6.28
CA PHE A 157 -5.69 10.42 6.48
C PHE A 157 -6.81 11.11 5.69
N LYS A 158 -6.50 11.98 4.72
CA LYS A 158 -7.53 12.66 3.93
C LYS A 158 -8.35 11.64 3.16
N GLU A 159 -9.66 11.71 3.32
CA GLU A 159 -10.60 10.98 2.49
C GLU A 159 -11.08 11.88 1.37
N ILE A 160 -11.13 11.34 0.15
CA ILE A 160 -11.67 12.03 -1.01
C ILE A 160 -12.94 11.26 -1.40
N PRO A 161 -14.11 11.92 -1.46
CA PRO A 161 -15.34 11.25 -1.83
C PRO A 161 -15.27 10.79 -3.30
N GLN A 162 -16.00 9.73 -3.60
CA GLN A 162 -16.18 9.30 -5.00
C GLN A 162 -16.86 10.41 -5.79
N PHE A 163 -16.41 10.63 -7.03
CA PHE A 163 -16.93 11.69 -7.88
C PHE A 163 -16.89 11.26 -9.34
N ASN A 164 -18.00 11.43 -10.06
CA ASN A 164 -18.13 11.06 -11.49
C ASN A 164 -17.64 9.64 -11.84
N GLY A 165 -17.95 8.66 -10.98
CA GLY A 165 -17.54 7.27 -11.18
C GLY A 165 -16.07 6.97 -10.85
N GLN A 166 -15.28 7.98 -10.43
CA GLN A 166 -13.93 7.78 -9.93
C GLN A 166 -13.94 7.38 -8.46
N ILE A 167 -13.11 6.41 -8.12
CA ILE A 167 -12.95 5.84 -6.79
C ILE A 167 -11.59 6.25 -6.25
N PHE A 168 -11.58 6.90 -5.09
CA PHE A 168 -10.38 7.36 -4.41
C PHE A 168 -10.05 6.43 -3.25
N LEU A 169 -8.85 5.85 -3.26
CA LEU A 169 -8.42 4.81 -2.34
C LEU A 169 -7.15 5.27 -1.62
N ASN A 170 -7.24 5.34 -0.30
CA ASN A 170 -6.17 5.80 0.56
C ASN A 170 -5.46 4.60 1.22
N GLY A 171 -4.28 4.28 0.70
CA GLY A 171 -3.45 3.16 1.13
C GLY A 171 -2.89 3.32 2.54
N LEU A 172 -2.88 4.54 3.11
CA LEU A 172 -2.54 4.77 4.52
C LEU A 172 -3.67 4.27 5.44
N ASN A 173 -4.93 4.49 5.03
CA ASN A 173 -6.10 4.10 5.83
C ASN A 173 -6.28 2.58 5.85
N LYS A 174 -6.24 1.94 4.68
CA LYS A 174 -6.43 0.49 4.50
C LYS A 174 -5.63 0.00 3.31
N MET A 175 -5.37 -1.30 3.26
CA MET A 175 -4.96 -1.91 1.99
C MET A 175 -6.20 -2.13 1.12
N HIS A 176 -6.05 -2.01 -0.19
CA HIS A 176 -7.15 -2.18 -1.13
C HIS A 176 -6.84 -3.27 -2.14
N VAL A 177 -7.69 -4.29 -2.21
CA VAL A 177 -7.68 -5.32 -3.23
C VAL A 177 -8.68 -4.92 -4.30
N ILE A 178 -8.19 -4.69 -5.51
CA ILE A 178 -8.99 -4.27 -6.68
C ILE A 178 -9.09 -5.46 -7.61
N LEU A 179 -10.31 -5.95 -7.82
CA LEU A 179 -10.64 -7.01 -8.77
C LEU A 179 -10.88 -6.35 -10.14
N LEU A 180 -9.97 -6.59 -11.09
CA LEU A 180 -9.84 -5.76 -12.28
C LEU A 180 -10.92 -5.99 -13.34
N ASN A 181 -11.56 -7.16 -13.37
CA ASN A 181 -12.64 -7.48 -14.32
C ASN A 181 -14.02 -7.21 -13.72
N SER A 182 -14.22 -7.47 -12.42
CA SER A 182 -15.51 -7.26 -11.74
C SER A 182 -15.70 -5.84 -11.19
N ASP A 183 -14.68 -4.99 -11.30
CA ASP A 183 -14.68 -3.60 -10.84
C ASP A 183 -14.93 -3.43 -9.34
N ARG A 184 -14.62 -4.48 -8.56
CA ARG A 184 -14.88 -4.55 -7.13
C ARG A 184 -13.64 -4.18 -6.33
N VAL A 185 -13.84 -3.41 -5.25
CA VAL A 185 -12.78 -3.11 -4.28
C VAL A 185 -13.12 -3.76 -2.94
N VAL A 186 -12.16 -4.47 -2.37
CA VAL A 186 -12.23 -5.06 -1.04
C VAL A 186 -11.10 -4.51 -0.19
N SER A 187 -11.41 -3.99 0.99
CA SER A 187 -10.40 -3.41 1.87
C SER A 187 -9.95 -4.41 2.93
N ILE A 188 -8.65 -4.45 3.20
CA ILE A 188 -8.04 -5.18 4.31
C ILE A 188 -7.55 -4.16 5.33
N ASP A 189 -7.99 -4.31 6.58
CA ASP A 189 -7.58 -3.44 7.67
C ASP A 189 -6.12 -3.72 8.04
N TYR A 190 -5.35 -2.65 8.30
CA TYR A 190 -4.04 -2.79 8.92
C TYR A 190 -4.17 -3.32 10.36
N PRO A 191 -3.12 -3.96 10.92
CA PRO A 191 -3.15 -4.39 12.30
C PRO A 191 -3.14 -3.19 13.26
N TYR A 192 -3.58 -3.43 14.48
CA TYR A 192 -3.71 -2.41 15.51
C TYR A 192 -2.33 -1.78 15.81
N GLY A 193 -2.33 -0.48 16.12
CA GLY A 193 -1.11 0.24 16.50
C GLY A 193 -0.28 0.79 15.35
N ILE A 194 -0.60 0.50 14.08
CA ILE A 194 0.25 0.88 12.94
C ILE A 194 0.56 2.37 12.87
N ASN A 195 -0.41 3.21 13.22
CA ASN A 195 -0.23 4.67 13.20
C ASN A 195 0.76 5.16 14.26
N GLN A 196 0.91 4.46 15.38
CA GLN A 196 1.94 4.78 16.38
C GLN A 196 3.33 4.53 15.80
N ASP A 197 3.51 3.43 15.08
CA ASP A 197 4.79 3.06 14.45
C ASP A 197 5.11 3.95 13.25
N ARG A 198 4.09 4.37 12.50
CA ARG A 198 4.16 5.42 11.47
C ARG A 198 4.47 6.81 12.06
N LYS A 199 4.51 6.96 13.39
CA LYS A 199 4.65 8.25 14.10
C LYS A 199 3.58 9.28 13.69
N MET A 200 2.41 8.77 13.32
CA MET A 200 1.24 9.55 12.95
C MET A 200 0.37 9.72 14.20
N HIS A 201 0.48 10.87 14.87
CA HIS A 201 -0.49 11.25 15.89
C HIS A 201 -1.65 11.99 15.23
N SER A 202 -2.90 11.68 15.62
CA SER A 202 -3.96 12.66 15.40
C SER A 202 -3.55 13.92 16.15
N ARG A 203 -3.35 15.04 15.45
CA ARG A 203 -3.37 16.35 16.09
C ARG A 203 -4.82 16.59 16.50
N ASN A 204 -5.20 16.06 17.66
CA ASN A 204 -6.37 16.56 18.37
C ASN A 204 -5.98 17.94 18.90
N PHE A 205 -6.38 18.99 18.18
CA PHE A 205 -6.60 20.31 18.76
C PHE A 205 -8.10 20.49 18.95
#